data_AF-A0A2M6YNJ0-F1
#
_entry.id   AF-A0A2M6YNJ0-F1
#
_cell.length_a   1.000
_cell.length_b   1.000
_cell.length_c   1.000
_cell.angle_alpha   90.00
_cell.angle_beta   90.00
_cell.angle_gamma   90.00
#
_symmetry.space_group_name_H-M   'P 1'
#
loop_
_entity.id
_entity.type
_entity.pdbx_description
1 polymer ?
#
loop_
_entity_poly.entity_id
_entity_poly.type
_entity_poly.pdbx_seq_one_letter_code
_entity_poly.pdbx_strand_id
1 'polypeptide(L)'
;MVTRRPLWYWVKTSNLKLQAILLVVIVVTVAARVLPLEMQKRIVNQAINLKKLNLLYVYCSYYLLAVVTASLLKYVITILQTYIGEQTLVKVRKDLYAHILQLPLQYYRKTPAGLVVSSLVTEVASVGEFVGQAVAVPVTNLLTLLTFGAYLFYLNPMLAGLSLAIYPFVMIVVPRMQRLSNRANKQRVDVTRNLSSKIGETISGIHEVHGNGSYAIENSKYGVFVDQLCKIRVVWVLYRNGVKVINNFFQNLGPFILFMVGGYLAIQGRFDLGALVAFLSANEKLYDPWKELMDFYQLYQDASVRYRRTMEYFDVEPDYRLLPAGREPYRMQGAIEVKDLTYEVSGGIRLLKRVSLKLRPGEQLALIGYSGSGKSTLAQCIAQLYRYTDGSVLIDGHEVSELSKRDVVRNLGMVAQSPYIFDGTIKENLVYSCEAALDREGDHPEPLPTLDEMIEILQQVGLFVDVLRFGLHAVVGASEETQLVERLIRVRGNFQTEFGKDLADLVEFFNEQEYLEFSNAASNLIFGNPNQAEFQPDQLPRNPYFLEFLDQAQLKKPLLNLGRELATQTVDILGDVPPDQVFFEQSPISANEFETYKELIGRIERSRIHQ
;
A
#
# COMPACT_ATOMS: atom_id res chain seq x y z
N MET A 1 -12.83 -13.78 -17.78
CA MET A 1 -12.53 -12.57 -16.97
C MET A 1 -12.25 -12.97 -15.53
N VAL A 2 -11.31 -12.29 -14.88
CA VAL A 2 -10.94 -12.56 -13.48
C VAL A 2 -12.11 -12.33 -12.52
N THR A 3 -12.95 -11.34 -12.82
CA THR A 3 -14.14 -10.92 -12.06
C THR A 3 -15.22 -12.00 -11.94
N ARG A 4 -15.34 -12.88 -12.95
CA ARG A 4 -16.33 -13.97 -12.97
C ARG A 4 -15.86 -15.24 -12.26
N ARG A 5 -14.61 -15.29 -11.77
CA ARG A 5 -14.07 -16.46 -11.07
C ARG A 5 -14.65 -16.52 -9.65
N PRO A 6 -15.26 -17.65 -9.21
CA PRO A 6 -15.73 -17.77 -7.83
C PRO A 6 -14.56 -17.83 -6.86
N LEU A 7 -14.77 -17.46 -5.59
CA LEU A 7 -13.72 -17.49 -4.55
C LEU A 7 -13.03 -18.87 -4.45
N TRP A 8 -13.80 -19.95 -4.57
CA TRP A 8 -13.31 -21.34 -4.55
C TRP A 8 -12.42 -21.72 -5.73
N TYR A 9 -12.47 -20.98 -6.84
CA TYR A 9 -11.54 -21.18 -7.96
C TYR A 9 -10.09 -21.04 -7.49
N TRP A 10 -9.82 -20.02 -6.67
CA TRP A 10 -8.48 -19.72 -6.19
C TRP A 10 -7.93 -20.80 -5.27
N VAL A 11 -8.80 -21.43 -4.47
CA VAL A 11 -8.43 -22.61 -3.65
C VAL A 11 -7.97 -23.76 -4.55
N LYS A 12 -8.71 -24.05 -5.63
CA LYS A 12 -8.38 -25.16 -6.55
C LYS A 12 -7.12 -24.88 -7.39
N THR A 13 -6.89 -23.63 -7.79
CA THR A 13 -5.71 -23.23 -8.59
C THR A 13 -4.46 -22.93 -7.76
N SER A 14 -4.58 -22.96 -6.44
CA SER A 14 -3.42 -22.92 -5.55
C SER A 14 -2.58 -24.20 -5.72
N ASN A 15 -1.35 -24.21 -5.20
CA ASN A 15 -0.39 -25.27 -5.49
C ASN A 15 -0.85 -26.62 -4.90
N LEU A 16 -1.40 -27.49 -5.75
CA LEU A 16 -1.94 -28.81 -5.36
C LEU A 16 -0.92 -29.67 -4.60
N LYS A 17 0.39 -29.54 -4.93
CA LYS A 17 1.45 -30.26 -4.21
C LYS A 17 1.55 -29.83 -2.76
N LEU A 18 1.47 -28.51 -2.50
CA LEU A 18 1.52 -27.97 -1.14
C LEU A 18 0.25 -28.32 -0.35
N GLN A 19 -0.91 -28.34 -1.01
CA GLN A 19 -2.15 -28.80 -0.36
C GLN A 19 -2.09 -30.28 0.02
N ALA A 20 -1.48 -31.13 -0.81
CA ALA A 20 -1.29 -32.55 -0.49
C ALA A 20 -0.34 -32.74 0.71
N ILE A 21 0.79 -32.03 0.74
CA ILE A 21 1.73 -32.04 1.88
C ILE A 21 1.01 -31.57 3.15
N LEU A 22 0.26 -30.48 3.06
CA LEU A 22 -0.54 -29.93 4.15
C LEU A 22 -1.51 -30.97 4.72
N LEU A 23 -2.24 -31.70 3.86
CA LEU A 23 -3.15 -32.76 4.29
C LEU A 23 -2.44 -33.89 5.04
N VAL A 24 -1.27 -34.33 4.55
CA VAL A 24 -0.46 -35.37 5.22
C VAL A 24 -0.01 -34.90 6.61
N VAL A 25 0.51 -33.67 6.71
CA VAL A 25 0.95 -33.10 7.99
C VAL A 25 -0.22 -32.96 8.97
N ILE A 26 -1.42 -32.61 8.49
CA ILE A 26 -2.64 -32.54 9.32
C ILE A 26 -2.99 -33.90 9.91
N VAL A 27 -3.01 -34.96 9.10
CA VAL A 27 -3.31 -36.32 9.58
C VAL A 27 -2.33 -36.75 10.67
N VAL A 28 -1.03 -36.51 10.45
CA VAL A 28 0.01 -36.82 11.44
C VAL A 28 -0.17 -35.98 12.72
N THR A 29 -0.52 -34.71 12.59
CA THR A 29 -0.75 -33.81 13.73
C THR A 29 -1.93 -34.26 14.58
N VAL A 30 -3.04 -34.65 13.95
CA VAL A 30 -4.24 -35.13 14.65
C VAL A 30 -3.94 -36.43 15.40
N ALA A 31 -3.21 -37.36 14.79
CA ALA A 31 -2.75 -38.58 15.47
C ALA A 31 -1.83 -38.26 16.66
N ALA A 32 -0.87 -37.35 16.49
CA ALA A 32 0.03 -36.92 17.55
C ALA A 32 -0.69 -36.27 18.74
N ARG A 33 -1.85 -35.63 18.53
CA ARG A 33 -2.66 -35.02 19.59
C ARG A 33 -3.35 -36.03 20.53
N VAL A 34 -3.49 -37.29 20.12
CA VAL A 34 -4.09 -38.34 20.97
C VAL A 34 -3.09 -38.86 22.01
N LEU A 35 -1.80 -38.90 21.65
CA LEU A 35 -0.75 -39.48 22.48
C LEU A 35 -0.63 -38.84 23.88
N PRO A 36 -0.68 -37.50 24.05
CA PRO A 36 -0.64 -36.88 25.37
C PRO A 36 -1.75 -37.34 26.31
N LEU A 37 -2.96 -37.58 25.81
CA LEU A 37 -4.10 -38.01 26.65
C LEU A 37 -3.95 -39.46 27.12
N GLU A 38 -3.51 -40.34 26.24
CA GLU A 38 -3.22 -41.73 26.60
C GLU A 38 -2.07 -41.79 27.62
N MET A 39 -1.06 -40.93 27.49
CA MET A 39 0.00 -40.80 28.49
C MET A 39 -0.54 -40.25 29.81
N GLN A 40 -1.41 -39.24 29.83
CA GLN A 40 -2.05 -38.74 31.06
C GLN A 40 -2.79 -39.85 31.80
N LYS A 41 -3.59 -40.66 31.09
CA LYS A 41 -4.27 -41.83 31.65
C LYS A 41 -3.27 -42.81 32.29
N ARG A 42 -2.19 -43.17 31.58
CA ARG A 42 -1.17 -44.12 32.06
C ARG A 42 -0.36 -43.57 33.23
N ILE A 43 -0.06 -42.26 33.24
CA ILE A 43 0.61 -41.59 34.36
C ILE A 43 -0.23 -41.76 35.63
N VAL A 44 -1.52 -41.46 35.58
CA VAL A 44 -2.41 -41.58 36.74
C VAL A 44 -2.55 -43.05 37.16
N ASN A 45 -2.84 -43.95 36.22
CA ASN A 45 -3.20 -45.34 36.55
C ASN A 45 -2.02 -46.26 36.86
N GLN A 46 -0.87 -46.07 36.21
CA GLN A 46 0.25 -47.01 36.30
C GLN A 46 1.47 -46.42 37.01
N ALA A 47 1.70 -45.11 36.92
CA ALA A 47 2.85 -44.50 37.59
C ALA A 47 2.48 -44.03 39.00
N ILE A 48 1.43 -43.21 39.13
CA ILE A 48 0.99 -42.64 40.40
C ILE A 48 0.33 -43.71 41.28
N ASN A 49 -0.67 -44.43 40.76
CA ASN A 49 -1.39 -45.42 41.55
C ASN A 49 -0.49 -46.59 42.02
N LEU A 50 0.43 -47.06 41.16
CA LEU A 50 1.38 -48.13 41.50
C LEU A 50 2.68 -47.61 42.16
N LYS A 51 2.81 -46.30 42.40
CA LYS A 51 3.99 -45.64 42.99
C LYS A 51 5.33 -45.98 42.30
N LYS A 52 5.33 -46.13 40.97
CA LYS A 52 6.51 -46.49 40.17
C LYS A 52 7.16 -45.25 39.55
N LEU A 53 8.23 -44.74 40.17
CA LEU A 53 8.95 -43.54 39.70
C LEU A 53 9.57 -43.69 38.30
N ASN A 54 10.10 -44.86 37.96
CA ASN A 54 10.68 -45.09 36.63
C ASN A 54 9.64 -44.95 35.50
N LEU A 55 8.42 -45.49 35.70
CA LEU A 55 7.33 -45.35 34.74
C LEU A 55 6.83 -43.90 34.65
N LEU A 56 6.88 -43.16 35.77
CA LEU A 56 6.53 -41.74 35.80
C LEU A 56 7.44 -40.94 34.86
N TYR A 57 8.76 -41.08 34.99
CA TYR A 57 9.70 -40.36 34.13
C TYR A 57 9.51 -40.72 32.65
N VAL A 58 9.38 -42.01 32.33
CA VAL A 58 9.18 -42.47 30.94
C VAL A 58 7.90 -41.89 30.33
N TYR A 59 6.77 -41.96 31.02
CA TYR A 59 5.51 -41.44 30.49
C TYR A 59 5.47 -39.91 30.44
N CYS A 60 6.08 -39.22 31.39
CA CYS A 60 6.25 -37.77 31.32
C CYS A 60 7.14 -37.34 30.15
N SER A 61 8.22 -38.08 29.86
CA SER A 61 9.08 -37.84 28.69
C SER A 61 8.32 -38.05 27.38
N TYR A 62 7.53 -39.13 27.26
CA TYR A 62 6.69 -39.34 26.06
C TYR A 62 5.60 -38.29 25.92
N TYR A 63 4.97 -37.87 27.02
CA TYR A 63 4.01 -36.78 27.03
C TYR A 63 4.64 -35.49 26.50
N LEU A 64 5.81 -35.10 27.04
CA LEU A 64 6.52 -33.90 26.62
C LEU A 64 6.92 -33.98 25.14
N LEU A 65 7.49 -35.10 24.71
CA LEU A 65 7.87 -35.31 23.31
C LEU A 65 6.65 -35.17 22.38
N ALA A 66 5.53 -35.80 22.72
CA ALA A 66 4.30 -35.72 21.93
C ALA A 66 3.74 -34.29 21.85
N VAL A 67 3.77 -33.53 22.95
CA VAL A 67 3.34 -32.13 22.98
C VAL A 67 4.25 -31.25 22.10
N VAL A 68 5.58 -31.45 22.17
CA VAL A 68 6.55 -30.71 21.36
C VAL A 68 6.39 -31.03 19.88
N THR A 69 6.28 -32.32 19.52
CA THR A 69 6.03 -32.75 18.14
C THR A 69 4.72 -32.19 17.60
N ALA A 70 3.61 -32.28 18.35
CA ALA A 70 2.33 -31.74 17.92
C ALA A 70 2.36 -30.21 17.74
N SER A 71 3.11 -29.50 18.59
CA SER A 71 3.29 -28.05 18.49
C SER A 71 4.14 -27.66 17.27
N LEU A 72 5.22 -28.38 17.00
CA LEU A 72 6.05 -28.18 15.81
C LEU A 72 5.27 -28.45 14.52
N LEU A 73 4.50 -29.53 14.47
CA LEU A 73 3.67 -29.82 13.31
C LEU A 73 2.57 -28.76 13.12
N LYS A 74 1.93 -28.29 14.20
CA LYS A 74 0.98 -27.17 14.13
C LYS A 74 1.63 -25.92 13.53
N TYR A 75 2.86 -25.60 13.96
CA TYR A 75 3.62 -24.48 13.42
C TYR A 75 3.90 -24.64 11.92
N VAL A 76 4.31 -25.83 11.47
CA VAL A 76 4.50 -26.15 10.05
C VAL A 76 3.20 -26.00 9.25
N ILE A 77 2.06 -26.46 9.79
CA ILE A 77 0.74 -26.27 9.17
C ILE A 77 0.47 -24.78 8.97
N THR A 78 0.67 -23.95 9.99
CA THR A 78 0.45 -22.50 9.90
C THR A 78 1.35 -21.83 8.88
N ILE A 79 2.64 -22.19 8.80
CA ILE A 79 3.54 -21.67 7.76
C ILE A 79 3.02 -22.03 6.36
N LEU A 80 2.66 -23.30 6.15
CA LEU A 80 2.15 -23.76 4.85
C LEU A 80 0.85 -23.05 4.46
N GLN A 81 -0.07 -22.85 5.42
CA GLN A 81 -1.30 -22.07 5.21
C GLN A 81 -0.99 -20.64 4.77
N THR A 82 -0.10 -19.94 5.48
CA THR A 82 0.30 -18.56 5.14
C THR A 82 0.93 -18.49 3.76
N TYR A 83 1.84 -19.41 3.44
CA TYR A 83 2.50 -19.44 2.15
C TYR A 83 1.52 -19.68 0.99
N ILE A 84 0.58 -20.63 1.14
CA ILE A 84 -0.47 -20.89 0.15
C ILE A 84 -1.39 -19.67 -0.02
N GLY A 85 -1.73 -19.00 1.08
CA GLY A 85 -2.53 -17.78 1.09
C GLY A 85 -1.85 -16.65 0.33
N GLU A 86 -0.59 -16.35 0.63
CA GLU A 86 0.18 -15.27 0.00
C GLU A 86 0.43 -15.52 -1.49
N GLN A 87 0.81 -16.75 -1.87
CA GLN A 87 0.95 -17.08 -3.31
C GLN A 87 -0.34 -16.86 -4.09
N THR A 88 -1.48 -17.16 -3.47
CA THR A 88 -2.79 -16.94 -4.08
C THR A 88 -3.10 -15.45 -4.16
N LEU A 89 -2.83 -14.71 -3.09
CA LEU A 89 -3.01 -13.26 -3.04
C LEU A 89 -2.23 -12.53 -4.13
N VAL A 90 -0.97 -12.93 -4.35
CA VAL A 90 -0.13 -12.40 -5.45
C VAL A 90 -0.80 -12.63 -6.81
N LYS A 91 -1.32 -13.84 -7.08
CA LYS A 91 -2.01 -14.14 -8.35
C LYS A 91 -3.27 -13.30 -8.52
N VAL A 92 -4.11 -13.20 -7.49
CA VAL A 92 -5.34 -12.40 -7.55
C VAL A 92 -5.03 -10.93 -7.80
N ARG A 93 -4.04 -10.36 -7.10
CA ARG A 93 -3.61 -8.97 -7.28
C ARG A 93 -3.09 -8.72 -8.70
N LYS A 94 -2.23 -9.60 -9.22
CA LYS A 94 -1.72 -9.48 -10.60
C LYS A 94 -2.83 -9.55 -11.65
N ASP A 95 -3.69 -10.56 -11.57
CA ASP A 95 -4.79 -10.75 -12.52
C ASP A 95 -5.81 -9.60 -12.46
N LEU A 96 -6.16 -9.14 -11.25
CA LEU A 96 -7.11 -8.04 -11.06
C LEU A 96 -6.52 -6.70 -11.49
N TYR A 97 -5.27 -6.41 -11.14
CA TYR A 97 -4.60 -5.18 -11.56
C TYR A 97 -4.46 -5.11 -13.08
N ALA A 98 -4.05 -6.20 -13.72
CA ALA A 98 -3.98 -6.29 -15.18
C ALA A 98 -5.33 -6.05 -15.86
N HIS A 99 -6.44 -6.53 -15.25
CA HIS A 99 -7.80 -6.27 -15.73
C HIS A 99 -8.21 -4.81 -15.52
N ILE A 100 -7.93 -4.24 -14.34
CA ILE A 100 -8.24 -2.84 -14.02
C ILE A 100 -7.60 -1.91 -15.06
N LEU A 101 -6.30 -2.07 -15.37
CA LEU A 101 -5.60 -1.25 -16.36
C LEU A 101 -6.23 -1.22 -17.76
N GLN A 102 -7.06 -2.22 -18.10
CA GLN A 102 -7.73 -2.32 -19.41
C GLN A 102 -9.15 -1.74 -19.41
N LEU A 103 -9.65 -1.28 -18.26
CA LEU A 103 -11.01 -0.76 -18.16
C LEU A 103 -11.19 0.54 -18.97
N PRO A 104 -12.41 0.79 -19.50
CA PRO A 104 -12.72 2.02 -20.23
C PRO A 104 -12.41 3.29 -19.44
N LEU A 105 -11.94 4.35 -20.11
CA LEU A 105 -11.69 5.65 -19.46
C LEU A 105 -12.91 6.23 -18.75
N GLN A 106 -14.12 5.97 -19.26
CA GLN A 106 -15.36 6.39 -18.63
C GLN A 106 -15.54 5.81 -17.22
N TYR A 107 -14.99 4.62 -16.96
CA TYR A 107 -14.98 4.00 -15.64
C TYR A 107 -14.17 4.84 -14.65
N TYR A 108 -12.98 5.28 -15.04
CA TYR A 108 -12.09 6.07 -14.19
C TYR A 108 -12.60 7.48 -13.88
N ARG A 109 -13.44 8.06 -14.74
CA ARG A 109 -14.09 9.35 -14.45
C ARG A 109 -15.08 9.29 -13.29
N LYS A 110 -15.62 8.10 -12.97
CA LYS A 110 -16.58 7.89 -11.89
C LYS A 110 -15.96 7.19 -10.67
N THR A 111 -14.70 6.75 -10.79
CA THR A 111 -14.03 5.89 -9.80
C THR A 111 -12.84 6.62 -9.19
N PRO A 112 -12.89 6.96 -7.89
CA PRO A 112 -11.75 7.56 -7.20
C PRO A 112 -10.56 6.61 -7.13
N ALA A 113 -9.35 7.13 -7.35
CA ALA A 113 -8.11 6.34 -7.30
C ALA A 113 -7.92 5.62 -5.95
N GLY A 114 -8.24 6.27 -4.82
CA GLY A 114 -8.14 5.68 -3.50
C GLY A 114 -9.01 4.44 -3.30
N LEU A 115 -10.11 4.31 -4.03
CA LEU A 115 -10.96 3.14 -3.97
C LEU A 115 -10.36 1.95 -4.74
N VAL A 116 -9.64 2.19 -5.84
CA VAL A 116 -8.85 1.17 -6.53
C VAL A 116 -7.75 0.62 -5.61
N VAL A 117 -7.01 1.52 -4.94
CA VAL A 117 -5.97 1.15 -3.97
C VAL A 117 -6.54 0.32 -2.84
N SER A 118 -7.58 0.81 -2.16
CA SER A 118 -8.22 0.09 -1.05
C SER A 118 -8.77 -1.28 -1.47
N SER A 119 -9.30 -1.39 -2.69
CA SER A 119 -9.80 -2.66 -3.20
C SER A 119 -8.68 -3.70 -3.41
N LEU A 120 -7.56 -3.31 -4.01
CA LEU A 120 -6.42 -4.20 -4.27
C LEU A 120 -5.62 -4.56 -3.01
N VAL A 121 -5.47 -3.60 -2.10
CA VAL A 121 -4.67 -3.77 -0.89
C VAL A 121 -5.49 -4.41 0.23
N THR A 122 -6.66 -3.84 0.56
CA THR A 122 -7.45 -4.19 1.75
C THR A 122 -8.52 -5.25 1.46
N GLU A 123 -9.35 -5.04 0.45
CA GLU A 123 -10.51 -5.93 0.21
C GLU A 123 -10.05 -7.33 -0.26
N VAL A 124 -9.11 -7.36 -1.20
CA VAL A 124 -8.55 -8.60 -1.75
C VAL A 124 -7.67 -9.36 -0.74
N ALA A 125 -7.13 -8.72 0.31
CA ALA A 125 -6.33 -9.40 1.33
C ALA A 125 -7.10 -10.55 2.02
N SER A 126 -8.40 -10.37 2.24
CA SER A 126 -9.29 -11.37 2.84
C SER A 126 -9.35 -12.69 2.06
N VAL A 127 -9.06 -12.65 0.76
CA VAL A 127 -8.98 -13.83 -0.11
C VAL A 127 -7.79 -14.70 0.27
N GLY A 128 -6.62 -14.11 0.51
CA GLY A 128 -5.42 -14.84 0.90
C GLY A 128 -5.60 -15.56 2.23
N GLU A 129 -6.16 -14.86 3.22
CA GLU A 129 -6.46 -15.41 4.54
C GLU A 129 -7.44 -16.60 4.45
N PHE A 130 -8.53 -16.45 3.71
CA PHE A 130 -9.49 -17.52 3.50
C PHE A 130 -8.86 -18.72 2.77
N VAL A 131 -8.17 -18.50 1.65
CA VAL A 131 -7.61 -19.59 0.83
C VAL A 131 -6.57 -20.41 1.61
N GLY A 132 -5.72 -19.75 2.41
CA GLY A 132 -4.75 -20.44 3.26
C GLY A 132 -5.42 -21.39 4.27
N GLN A 133 -6.58 -20.99 4.82
CA GLN A 133 -7.31 -21.77 5.82
C GLN A 133 -8.35 -22.74 5.24
N ALA A 134 -8.78 -22.53 3.98
CA ALA A 134 -9.93 -23.18 3.35
C ALA A 134 -9.91 -24.72 3.42
N VAL A 135 -8.74 -25.32 3.33
CA VAL A 135 -8.57 -26.78 3.41
C VAL A 135 -8.17 -27.19 4.82
N ALA A 136 -7.17 -26.52 5.40
CA ALA A 136 -6.55 -27.01 6.61
C ALA A 136 -7.42 -26.87 7.85
N VAL A 137 -8.16 -25.76 8.03
CA VAL A 137 -8.97 -25.56 9.23
C VAL A 137 -10.14 -26.54 9.27
N PRO A 138 -10.96 -26.70 8.20
CA PRO A 138 -12.03 -27.70 8.21
C PRO A 138 -11.53 -29.13 8.41
N VAL A 139 -10.48 -29.54 7.70
CA VAL A 139 -9.97 -30.90 7.77
C VAL A 139 -9.35 -31.19 9.14
N THR A 140 -8.50 -30.30 9.66
CA THR A 140 -7.88 -30.47 10.98
C THR A 140 -8.94 -30.59 12.06
N ASN A 141 -9.93 -29.70 12.05
CA ASN A 141 -10.92 -29.65 13.12
C ASN A 141 -11.96 -30.76 13.02
N LEU A 142 -12.39 -31.12 11.81
CA LEU A 142 -13.28 -32.27 11.62
C LEU A 142 -12.59 -33.58 12.04
N LEU A 143 -11.34 -33.79 11.63
CA LEU A 143 -10.57 -34.96 12.06
C LEU A 143 -10.32 -34.95 13.56
N THR A 144 -10.04 -33.79 14.16
CA THR A 144 -9.85 -33.64 15.60
C THR A 144 -11.13 -33.98 16.37
N LEU A 145 -12.29 -33.48 15.93
CA LEU A 145 -13.59 -33.80 16.52
C LEU A 145 -13.91 -35.29 16.40
N LEU A 146 -13.69 -35.90 15.24
CA LEU A 146 -13.90 -37.33 15.03
C LEU A 146 -12.96 -38.16 15.91
N THR A 147 -11.70 -37.79 16.00
CA THR A 147 -10.68 -38.51 16.76
C THR A 147 -10.94 -38.46 18.26
N PHE A 148 -11.19 -37.26 18.82
CA PHE A 148 -11.50 -37.13 20.24
C PHE A 148 -12.90 -37.66 20.59
N GLY A 149 -13.87 -37.50 19.68
CA GLY A 149 -15.19 -38.10 19.84
C GLY A 149 -15.11 -39.62 19.94
N ALA A 150 -14.41 -40.26 19.00
CA ALA A 150 -14.14 -41.70 19.03
C ALA A 150 -13.37 -42.12 20.29
N TYR A 151 -12.39 -41.33 20.73
CA TYR A 151 -11.66 -41.59 21.97
C TYR A 151 -12.56 -41.53 23.22
N LEU A 152 -13.50 -40.58 23.30
CA LEU A 152 -14.46 -40.54 24.42
C LEU A 152 -15.38 -41.77 24.42
N PHE A 153 -15.88 -42.20 23.26
CA PHE A 153 -16.68 -43.42 23.15
C PHE A 153 -15.88 -44.67 23.54
N TYR A 154 -14.59 -44.71 23.21
CA TYR A 154 -13.69 -45.79 23.64
C TYR A 154 -13.50 -45.83 25.17
N LEU A 155 -13.47 -44.67 25.84
CA LEU A 155 -13.36 -44.62 27.31
C LEU A 155 -14.66 -45.05 28.01
N ASN A 156 -15.79 -44.45 27.65
CA ASN A 156 -17.10 -44.81 28.20
C ASN A 156 -18.23 -44.32 27.28
N PRO A 157 -18.98 -45.22 26.61
CA PRO A 157 -20.05 -44.83 25.69
C PRO A 157 -21.18 -44.03 26.32
N MET A 158 -21.54 -44.31 27.57
CA MET A 158 -22.65 -43.62 28.27
C MET A 158 -22.27 -42.16 28.59
N LEU A 159 -21.09 -41.95 29.17
CA LEU A 159 -20.58 -40.60 29.47
C LEU A 159 -20.32 -39.82 28.17
N ALA A 160 -19.76 -40.47 27.14
CA ALA A 160 -19.55 -39.85 25.83
C ALA A 160 -20.85 -39.35 25.21
N GLY A 161 -21.91 -40.18 25.20
CA GLY A 161 -23.22 -39.78 24.70
C GLY A 161 -23.81 -38.59 25.45
N LEU A 162 -23.71 -38.58 26.78
CA LEU A 162 -24.25 -37.51 27.62
C LEU A 162 -23.48 -36.19 27.47
N SER A 163 -22.15 -36.25 27.36
CA SER A 163 -21.33 -35.09 27.04
C SER A 163 -21.52 -34.58 25.62
N LEU A 164 -21.71 -35.47 24.64
CA LEU A 164 -21.93 -35.08 23.25
C LEU A 164 -23.34 -34.51 23.01
N ALA A 165 -24.32 -34.83 23.85
CA ALA A 165 -25.68 -34.29 23.78
C ALA A 165 -25.75 -32.75 23.97
N ILE A 166 -24.70 -32.14 24.54
CA ILE A 166 -24.57 -30.68 24.68
C ILE A 166 -24.41 -30.02 23.30
N TYR A 167 -23.63 -30.64 22.40
CA TYR A 167 -23.24 -30.03 21.13
C TYR A 167 -24.42 -29.77 20.17
N PRO A 168 -25.41 -30.65 19.99
CA PRO A 168 -26.63 -30.34 19.22
C PRO A 168 -27.33 -29.05 19.68
N PHE A 169 -27.38 -28.79 20.99
CA PHE A 169 -27.98 -27.56 21.51
C PHE A 169 -27.10 -26.34 21.21
N VAL A 170 -25.78 -26.47 21.35
CA VAL A 170 -24.80 -25.46 20.91
C VAL A 170 -24.95 -25.12 19.43
N MET A 171 -25.12 -26.15 18.57
CA MET A 171 -25.32 -26.02 17.12
C MET A 171 -26.59 -25.24 16.75
N ILE A 172 -27.58 -25.16 17.64
CA ILE A 172 -28.85 -24.47 17.38
C ILE A 172 -28.82 -23.05 17.97
N VAL A 173 -28.30 -22.89 19.19
CA VAL A 173 -28.32 -21.61 19.92
C VAL A 173 -27.25 -20.65 19.42
N VAL A 174 -25.99 -21.10 19.30
CA VAL A 174 -24.86 -20.23 18.96
C VAL A 174 -25.02 -19.59 17.57
N PRO A 175 -25.37 -20.34 16.49
CA PRO A 175 -25.54 -19.71 15.17
C PRO A 175 -26.66 -18.68 15.11
N ARG A 176 -27.75 -18.86 15.88
CA ARG A 176 -28.84 -17.88 15.92
C ARG A 176 -28.38 -16.55 16.52
N MET A 177 -27.60 -16.59 17.60
CA MET A 177 -27.02 -15.40 18.20
C MET A 177 -25.92 -14.78 17.32
N GLN A 178 -25.11 -15.63 16.69
CA GLN A 178 -24.07 -15.17 15.76
C GLN A 178 -24.69 -14.39 14.58
N ARG A 179 -25.85 -14.82 14.05
CA ARG A 179 -26.57 -14.06 13.01
C ARG A 179 -26.95 -12.64 13.45
N LEU A 180 -27.36 -12.46 14.70
CA LEU A 180 -27.68 -11.12 15.24
C LEU A 180 -26.42 -10.25 15.36
N SER A 181 -25.33 -10.83 15.87
CA SER A 181 -24.03 -10.14 15.93
C SER A 181 -23.52 -9.75 14.54
N ASN A 182 -23.59 -10.66 13.56
CA ASN A 182 -23.15 -10.40 12.18
C ASN A 182 -23.99 -9.30 11.51
N ARG A 183 -25.31 -9.23 11.77
CA ARG A 183 -26.16 -8.13 11.27
C ARG A 183 -25.75 -6.77 11.84
N ALA A 184 -25.50 -6.69 13.15
CA ALA A 184 -25.01 -5.46 13.79
C ALA A 184 -23.60 -5.08 13.29
N ASN A 185 -22.73 -6.07 13.05
CA ASN A 185 -21.41 -5.84 12.47
C ASN A 185 -21.49 -5.25 11.05
N LYS A 186 -22.42 -5.78 10.23
CA LYS A 186 -22.64 -5.27 8.87
C LYS A 186 -23.06 -3.80 8.89
N GLN A 187 -24.03 -3.45 9.73
CA GLN A 187 -24.45 -2.05 9.91
C GLN A 187 -23.29 -1.16 10.37
N ARG A 188 -22.44 -1.65 11.29
CA ARG A 188 -21.24 -0.93 11.75
C ARG A 188 -20.30 -0.61 10.59
N VAL A 189 -19.99 -1.61 9.77
CA VAL A 189 -19.08 -1.48 8.63
C VAL A 189 -19.64 -0.49 7.60
N ASP A 190 -20.93 -0.57 7.28
CA ASP A 190 -21.58 0.32 6.32
C ASP A 190 -21.51 1.79 6.79
N VAL A 191 -21.80 2.07 8.07
CA VAL A 191 -21.70 3.42 8.65
C VAL A 191 -20.24 3.91 8.70
N THR A 192 -19.28 3.04 9.04
CA THR A 192 -17.85 3.39 9.01
C THR A 192 -17.39 3.75 7.60
N ARG A 193 -17.87 3.06 6.56
CA ARG A 193 -17.52 3.38 5.17
C ARG A 193 -18.07 4.72 4.72
N ASN A 194 -19.33 5.01 5.06
CA ASN A 194 -19.93 6.32 4.76
C ASN A 194 -19.19 7.45 5.47
N LEU A 195 -18.78 7.23 6.72
CA LEU A 195 -17.92 8.14 7.46
C LEU A 195 -16.58 8.39 6.72
N SER A 196 -15.87 7.33 6.31
CA SER A 196 -14.62 7.47 5.56
C SER A 196 -14.80 8.20 4.22
N SER A 197 -15.89 7.92 3.50
CA SER A 197 -16.22 8.62 2.25
C SER A 197 -16.46 10.10 2.50
N LYS A 198 -17.16 10.45 3.58
CA LYS A 198 -17.45 11.84 3.93
C LYS A 198 -16.19 12.58 4.34
N ILE A 199 -15.30 11.95 5.13
CA ILE A 199 -13.98 12.51 5.44
C ILE A 199 -13.19 12.76 4.15
N GLY A 200 -13.15 11.80 3.22
CA GLY A 200 -12.48 11.97 1.93
C GLY A 200 -13.03 13.13 1.11
N GLU A 201 -14.36 13.29 1.06
CA GLU A 201 -15.04 14.41 0.40
C GLU A 201 -14.66 15.76 1.05
N THR A 202 -14.76 15.88 2.37
CA THR A 202 -14.46 17.11 3.11
C THR A 202 -12.98 17.50 2.98
N ILE A 203 -12.05 16.54 3.04
CA ILE A 203 -10.61 16.81 2.87
C ILE A 203 -10.27 17.17 1.42
N SER A 204 -10.89 16.52 0.43
CA SER A 204 -10.70 16.90 -0.97
C SER A 204 -11.25 18.30 -1.28
N GLY A 205 -12.35 18.67 -0.62
CA GLY A 205 -12.97 20.00 -0.69
C GLY A 205 -12.47 20.98 0.37
N ILE A 206 -11.28 20.77 0.95
CA ILE A 206 -10.82 21.57 2.10
C ILE A 206 -10.76 23.07 1.79
N HIS A 207 -10.43 23.44 0.55
CA HIS A 207 -10.42 24.83 0.11
C HIS A 207 -11.80 25.49 0.17
N GLU A 208 -12.89 24.75 -0.10
CA GLU A 208 -14.26 25.27 0.05
C GLU A 208 -14.62 25.45 1.53
N VAL A 209 -14.14 24.56 2.40
CA VAL A 209 -14.37 24.67 3.85
C VAL A 209 -13.67 25.91 4.40
N HIS A 210 -12.40 26.11 4.03
CA HIS A 210 -11.64 27.28 4.44
C HIS A 210 -12.16 28.57 3.81
N GLY A 211 -12.46 28.55 2.50
CA GLY A 211 -12.93 29.72 1.75
C GLY A 211 -14.29 30.23 2.21
N ASN A 212 -15.17 29.35 2.66
CA ASN A 212 -16.51 29.70 3.14
C ASN A 212 -16.66 29.64 4.67
N GLY A 213 -15.59 29.34 5.42
CA GLY A 213 -15.63 29.24 6.88
C GLY A 213 -16.59 28.17 7.43
N SER A 214 -16.88 27.11 6.68
CA SER A 214 -17.97 26.16 6.97
C SER A 214 -17.61 25.05 7.98
N TYR A 215 -16.59 25.28 8.82
CA TYR A 215 -16.06 24.32 9.79
C TYR A 215 -17.13 23.70 10.70
N ALA A 216 -18.04 24.52 11.25
CA ALA A 216 -19.09 24.05 12.16
C ALA A 216 -20.11 23.13 11.48
N ILE A 217 -20.41 23.38 10.20
CA ILE A 217 -21.36 22.58 9.41
C ILE A 217 -20.77 21.19 9.17
N GLU A 218 -19.52 21.12 8.71
CA GLU A 218 -18.84 19.85 8.47
C GLU A 218 -18.59 19.07 9.77
N ASN A 219 -18.26 19.76 10.86
CA ASN A 219 -18.11 19.11 12.17
C ASN A 219 -19.44 18.55 12.71
N SER A 220 -20.56 19.26 12.51
CA SER A 220 -21.89 18.76 12.86
C SER A 220 -22.27 17.51 12.05
N LYS A 221 -22.03 17.53 10.73
CA LYS A 221 -22.24 16.36 9.87
C LYS A 221 -21.42 15.16 10.34
N TYR A 222 -20.15 15.38 10.71
CA TYR A 222 -19.29 14.34 11.27
C TYR A 222 -19.85 13.78 12.60
N GLY A 223 -20.30 14.66 13.50
CA GLY A 223 -20.89 14.27 14.79
C GLY A 223 -22.05 13.28 14.67
N VAL A 224 -22.97 13.51 13.71
CA VAL A 224 -24.12 12.60 13.46
C VAL A 224 -23.66 11.17 13.15
N PHE A 225 -22.63 11.01 12.30
CA PHE A 225 -22.10 9.69 11.96
C PHE A 225 -21.41 9.03 13.15
N VAL A 226 -20.67 9.80 13.96
CA VAL A 226 -19.98 9.29 15.15
C VAL A 226 -20.98 8.79 16.19
N ASP A 227 -22.06 9.53 16.44
CA ASP A 227 -23.11 9.15 17.38
C ASP A 227 -23.84 7.88 16.93
N GLN A 228 -24.18 7.80 15.64
CA GLN A 228 -24.79 6.61 15.06
C GLN A 228 -23.85 5.40 15.17
N LEU A 229 -22.56 5.59 14.86
CA LEU A 229 -21.55 4.54 14.95
C LEU A 229 -21.37 4.05 16.39
N CYS A 230 -21.40 4.95 17.37
CA CYS A 230 -21.34 4.61 18.79
C CYS A 230 -22.49 3.68 19.19
N LYS A 231 -23.74 4.05 18.88
CA LYS A 231 -24.93 3.23 19.18
C LYS A 231 -24.84 1.84 18.57
N ILE A 232 -24.47 1.76 17.29
CA ILE A 232 -24.33 0.47 16.58
C ILE A 232 -23.20 -0.37 17.19
N ARG A 233 -22.07 0.26 17.53
CA ARG A 233 -20.92 -0.42 18.14
C ARG A 233 -21.27 -1.01 19.50
N VAL A 234 -22.01 -0.27 20.35
CA VAL A 234 -22.48 -0.78 21.64
C VAL A 234 -23.35 -2.02 21.47
N VAL A 235 -24.34 -1.95 20.57
CA VAL A 235 -25.24 -3.10 20.27
C VAL A 235 -24.45 -4.29 19.72
N TRP A 236 -23.50 -4.06 18.81
CA TRP A 236 -22.63 -5.11 18.29
C TRP A 236 -21.77 -5.76 19.38
N VAL A 237 -21.15 -4.97 20.26
CA VAL A 237 -20.34 -5.47 21.39
C VAL A 237 -21.20 -6.27 22.35
N LEU A 238 -22.43 -5.82 22.64
CA LEU A 238 -23.38 -6.54 23.48
C LEU A 238 -23.68 -7.93 22.92
N TYR A 239 -24.08 -8.03 21.65
CA TYR A 239 -24.35 -9.33 21.01
C TYR A 239 -23.10 -10.21 20.92
N ARG A 240 -21.93 -9.64 20.58
CA ARG A 240 -20.66 -10.36 20.50
C ARG A 240 -20.26 -10.96 21.86
N ASN A 241 -20.40 -10.18 22.94
CA ASN A 241 -20.09 -10.65 24.28
C ASN A 241 -21.13 -11.65 24.79
N GLY A 242 -22.41 -11.49 24.43
CA GLY A 242 -23.46 -12.47 24.71
C GLY A 242 -23.14 -13.86 24.12
N VAL A 243 -22.63 -13.91 22.87
CA VAL A 243 -22.14 -15.16 22.28
C VAL A 243 -21.02 -15.78 23.13
N LYS A 244 -20.03 -14.98 23.58
CA LYS A 244 -18.93 -15.48 24.42
C LYS A 244 -19.41 -16.06 25.75
N VAL A 245 -20.34 -15.38 26.43
CA VAL A 245 -20.89 -15.84 27.72
C VAL A 245 -21.58 -17.19 27.57
N ILE A 246 -22.42 -17.35 26.54
CA ILE A 246 -23.12 -18.61 26.28
C ILE A 246 -22.16 -19.71 25.86
N ASN A 247 -21.12 -19.37 25.10
CA ASN A 247 -20.08 -20.34 24.74
C ASN A 247 -19.31 -20.84 25.97
N ASN A 248 -18.99 -19.94 26.91
CA ASN A 248 -18.35 -20.32 28.18
C ASN A 248 -19.28 -21.15 29.07
N PHE A 249 -20.58 -20.86 29.07
CA PHE A 249 -21.56 -21.68 29.79
C PHE A 249 -21.55 -23.14 29.29
N PHE A 250 -21.60 -23.35 27.97
CA PHE A 250 -21.58 -24.71 27.40
C PHE A 250 -20.26 -25.45 27.59
N GLN A 251 -19.12 -24.75 27.55
CA GLN A 251 -17.82 -25.33 27.87
C GLN A 251 -17.79 -25.94 29.27
N ASN A 252 -18.32 -25.21 30.26
CA ASN A 252 -18.32 -25.67 31.66
C ASN A 252 -19.38 -26.75 31.93
N LEU A 253 -20.36 -26.91 31.04
CA LEU A 253 -21.43 -27.89 31.19
C LEU A 253 -20.92 -29.34 31.00
N GLY A 254 -19.91 -29.54 30.13
CA GLY A 254 -19.26 -30.84 29.92
C GLY A 254 -18.59 -31.40 31.18
N PRO A 255 -17.63 -30.66 31.79
CA PRO A 255 -17.04 -31.00 33.09
C PRO A 255 -18.08 -31.17 34.20
N PHE A 256 -19.10 -30.30 34.27
CA PHE A 256 -20.18 -30.42 35.27
C PHE A 256 -20.90 -31.77 35.19
N ILE A 257 -21.33 -32.16 33.98
CA ILE A 257 -21.94 -33.47 33.72
C ILE A 257 -21.00 -34.61 34.11
N LEU A 258 -19.72 -34.48 33.75
CA LEU A 258 -18.72 -35.50 34.05
C LEU A 258 -18.51 -35.67 35.55
N PHE A 259 -18.42 -34.58 36.31
CA PHE A 259 -18.28 -34.67 37.77
C PHE A 259 -19.52 -35.25 38.43
N MET A 260 -20.72 -34.89 37.97
CA MET A 260 -21.97 -35.39 38.52
C MET A 260 -22.17 -36.89 38.23
N VAL A 261 -22.09 -37.29 36.96
CA VAL A 261 -22.40 -38.66 36.53
C VAL A 261 -21.17 -39.57 36.58
N GLY A 262 -20.02 -39.07 36.10
CA GLY A 262 -18.75 -39.80 36.14
C GLY A 262 -18.21 -39.95 37.56
N GLY A 263 -18.38 -38.94 38.42
CA GLY A 263 -18.07 -39.03 39.85
C GLY A 263 -18.93 -40.09 40.56
N TYR A 264 -20.24 -40.11 40.28
CA TYR A 264 -21.14 -41.15 40.81
C TYR A 264 -20.72 -42.57 40.37
N LEU A 265 -20.37 -42.75 39.09
CA LEU A 265 -19.88 -44.03 38.57
C LEU A 265 -18.53 -44.44 39.16
N ALA A 266 -17.66 -43.47 39.45
CA ALA A 266 -16.37 -43.71 40.11
C ALA A 266 -16.56 -44.15 41.57
N ILE A 267 -17.49 -43.54 42.31
CA ILE A 267 -17.84 -43.96 43.68
C ILE A 267 -18.36 -45.40 43.72
N GLN A 268 -19.10 -45.84 42.69
CA GLN A 268 -19.56 -47.23 42.54
C GLN A 268 -18.46 -48.21 42.07
N GLY A 269 -17.23 -47.75 41.85
CA GLY A 269 -16.12 -48.56 41.36
C GLY A 269 -16.26 -48.99 39.88
N ARG A 270 -17.19 -48.40 39.12
CA ARG A 270 -17.45 -48.74 37.71
C ARG A 270 -16.67 -47.87 36.73
N PHE A 271 -15.98 -46.84 37.23
CA PHE A 271 -15.21 -45.91 36.41
C PHE A 271 -13.91 -45.52 37.11
N ASP A 272 -12.81 -45.61 36.38
CA ASP A 272 -11.47 -45.39 36.92
C ASP A 272 -11.15 -43.89 37.04
N LEU A 273 -10.46 -43.48 38.11
CA LEU A 273 -10.07 -42.10 38.37
C LEU A 273 -9.14 -41.55 37.27
N GLY A 274 -8.20 -42.35 36.74
CA GLY A 274 -7.38 -41.89 35.62
C GLY A 274 -8.13 -41.81 34.29
N ALA A 275 -9.17 -42.63 34.11
CA ALA A 275 -10.07 -42.50 32.97
C ALA A 275 -10.95 -41.25 33.08
N LEU A 276 -11.35 -40.84 34.30
CA LEU A 276 -12.05 -39.59 34.56
C LEU A 276 -11.21 -38.36 34.19
N VAL A 277 -9.94 -38.34 34.59
CA VAL A 277 -9.00 -37.27 34.22
C VAL A 277 -8.79 -37.22 32.70
N ALA A 278 -8.55 -38.37 32.06
CA ALA A 278 -8.38 -38.44 30.61
C ALA A 278 -9.65 -38.04 29.84
N PHE A 279 -10.83 -38.36 30.38
CA PHE A 279 -12.12 -37.96 29.80
C PHE A 279 -12.32 -36.44 29.93
N LEU A 280 -12.01 -35.85 31.09
CA LEU A 280 -12.10 -34.41 31.31
C LEU A 280 -11.19 -33.66 30.31
N SER A 281 -9.94 -34.08 30.18
CA SER A 281 -9.00 -33.48 29.24
C SER A 281 -9.42 -33.67 27.79
N ALA A 282 -9.97 -34.83 27.40
CA ALA A 282 -10.49 -35.03 26.05
C ALA A 282 -11.75 -34.19 25.76
N ASN A 283 -12.61 -33.98 26.76
CA ASN A 283 -13.81 -33.15 26.63
C ASN A 283 -13.45 -31.67 26.39
N GLU A 284 -12.49 -31.13 27.14
CA GLU A 284 -11.98 -29.77 26.94
C GLU A 284 -11.43 -29.59 25.51
N LYS A 285 -10.74 -30.61 24.96
CA LYS A 285 -10.16 -30.57 23.61
C LYS A 285 -11.20 -30.63 22.47
N LEU A 286 -12.45 -31.00 22.73
CA LEU A 286 -13.51 -30.99 21.72
C LEU A 286 -14.09 -29.59 21.46
N TYR A 287 -13.90 -28.65 22.39
CA TYR A 287 -14.45 -27.31 22.26
C TYR A 287 -13.68 -26.44 21.24
N ASP A 288 -12.34 -26.44 21.30
CA ASP A 288 -11.52 -25.60 20.42
C ASP A 288 -11.78 -25.86 18.92
N PRO A 289 -11.81 -27.12 18.44
CA PRO A 289 -12.08 -27.41 17.02
C PRO A 289 -13.46 -26.92 16.57
N TRP A 290 -14.46 -27.02 17.44
CA TRP A 290 -15.80 -26.51 17.15
C TRP A 290 -15.81 -25.00 16.99
N LYS A 291 -15.14 -24.29 17.90
CA LYS A 291 -14.98 -22.83 17.83
C LYS A 291 -14.22 -22.42 16.56
N GLU A 292 -13.11 -23.08 16.24
CA GLU A 292 -12.32 -22.80 15.03
C GLU A 292 -13.14 -23.02 13.74
N LEU A 293 -14.03 -24.02 13.68
CA LEU A 293 -14.94 -24.20 12.54
C LEU A 293 -15.95 -23.05 12.41
N MET A 294 -16.47 -22.53 13.53
CA MET A 294 -17.38 -21.39 13.52
C MET A 294 -16.67 -20.10 13.09
N ASP A 295 -15.45 -19.88 13.58
CA ASP A 295 -14.62 -18.74 13.20
C ASP A 295 -14.25 -18.82 11.71
N PHE A 296 -13.91 -20.01 11.21
CA PHE A 296 -13.69 -20.27 9.78
C PHE A 296 -14.94 -19.96 8.93
N TYR A 297 -16.13 -20.33 9.40
CA TYR A 297 -17.37 -20.02 8.70
C TYR A 297 -17.62 -18.51 8.62
N GLN A 298 -17.32 -17.75 9.68
CA GLN A 298 -17.39 -16.29 9.66
C GLN A 298 -16.37 -15.69 8.68
N LEU A 299 -15.13 -16.17 8.70
CA LEU A 299 -14.08 -15.77 7.75
C LEU A 299 -14.54 -16.00 6.30
N TYR A 300 -15.12 -17.16 6.01
CA TYR A 300 -15.67 -17.47 4.68
C TYR A 300 -16.79 -16.49 4.28
N GLN A 301 -17.73 -16.20 5.18
CA GLN A 301 -18.81 -15.25 4.90
C GLN A 301 -18.25 -13.85 4.58
N ASP A 302 -17.35 -13.35 5.43
CA ASP A 302 -16.76 -12.02 5.28
C ASP A 302 -15.93 -11.94 3.99
N ALA A 303 -15.06 -12.92 3.74
CA ALA A 303 -14.24 -12.98 2.53
C ALA A 303 -15.10 -13.12 1.27
N SER A 304 -16.13 -13.96 1.28
CA SER A 304 -17.02 -14.14 0.13
C SER A 304 -17.80 -12.88 -0.23
N VAL A 305 -18.26 -12.10 0.76
CA VAL A 305 -19.00 -10.86 0.52
C VAL A 305 -18.06 -9.78 -0.02
N ARG A 306 -16.89 -9.59 0.61
CA ARG A 306 -15.89 -8.61 0.16
C ARG A 306 -15.41 -8.92 -1.25
N TYR A 307 -15.00 -10.18 -1.49
CA TYR A 307 -14.56 -10.65 -2.79
C TYR A 307 -15.61 -10.41 -3.87
N ARG A 308 -16.86 -10.83 -3.64
CA ARG A 308 -17.94 -10.65 -4.62
C ARG A 308 -18.15 -9.18 -4.95
N ARG A 309 -18.24 -8.32 -3.93
CA ARG A 309 -18.44 -6.88 -4.12
C ARG A 309 -17.28 -6.24 -4.90
N THR A 310 -16.04 -6.61 -4.59
CA THR A 310 -14.86 -6.12 -5.32
C THR A 310 -14.88 -6.59 -6.77
N MET A 311 -15.21 -7.86 -7.01
CA MET A 311 -15.28 -8.40 -8.37
C MET A 311 -16.41 -7.75 -9.18
N GLU A 312 -17.61 -7.59 -8.61
CA GLU A 312 -18.74 -6.88 -9.23
C GLU A 312 -18.37 -5.43 -9.56
N TYR A 313 -17.63 -4.77 -8.68
CA TYR A 313 -17.21 -3.38 -8.91
C TYR A 313 -16.31 -3.21 -10.14
N PHE A 314 -15.45 -4.19 -10.42
CA PHE A 314 -14.56 -4.19 -11.58
C PHE A 314 -15.08 -5.05 -12.75
N ASP A 315 -16.32 -5.57 -12.68
CA ASP A 315 -16.93 -6.40 -13.73
C ASP A 315 -17.42 -5.57 -14.92
N VAL A 316 -16.49 -4.83 -15.50
CA VAL A 316 -16.66 -4.04 -16.71
C VAL A 316 -15.77 -4.66 -17.78
N GLU A 317 -16.31 -4.82 -18.98
CA GLU A 317 -15.55 -5.35 -20.10
C GLU A 317 -14.71 -4.23 -20.73
N PRO A 318 -13.43 -4.48 -21.09
CA PRO A 318 -12.62 -3.54 -21.85
C PRO A 318 -13.30 -3.17 -23.18
N ASP A 319 -13.24 -1.89 -23.58
CA ASP A 319 -13.83 -1.43 -24.85
C ASP A 319 -13.14 -2.05 -26.07
N TYR A 320 -11.85 -2.33 -25.95
CA TYR A 320 -10.98 -2.74 -27.05
C TYR A 320 -10.07 -3.89 -26.64
N ARG A 321 -9.71 -4.74 -27.61
CA ARG A 321 -8.71 -5.80 -27.41
C ARG A 321 -7.32 -5.17 -27.31
N LEU A 322 -6.48 -5.71 -26.43
CA LEU A 322 -5.08 -5.27 -26.31
C LEU A 322 -4.27 -5.58 -27.57
N LEU A 323 -4.32 -6.84 -28.01
CA LEU A 323 -3.55 -7.38 -29.13
C LEU A 323 -4.44 -7.75 -30.31
N PRO A 324 -3.93 -7.66 -31.54
CA PRO A 324 -4.62 -8.14 -32.72
C PRO A 324 -4.68 -9.69 -32.71
N ALA A 325 -5.76 -10.25 -33.23
CA ALA A 325 -5.95 -11.70 -33.25
C ALA A 325 -5.27 -12.33 -34.47
N GLY A 326 -4.21 -13.10 -34.26
CA GLY A 326 -3.58 -13.93 -35.30
C GLY A 326 -2.83 -13.15 -36.39
N ARG A 327 -2.44 -11.90 -36.14
CA ARG A 327 -1.61 -11.08 -37.03
C ARG A 327 -0.73 -10.12 -36.25
N GLU A 328 0.26 -9.54 -36.91
CA GLU A 328 1.02 -8.40 -36.40
C GLU A 328 0.23 -7.08 -36.47
N PRO A 329 0.57 -6.07 -35.65
CA PRO A 329 -0.03 -4.74 -35.71
C PRO A 329 0.18 -4.08 -37.08
N TYR A 330 -0.82 -3.37 -37.58
CA TYR A 330 -0.71 -2.64 -38.85
C TYR A 330 0.33 -1.51 -38.77
N ARG A 331 0.92 -1.16 -39.92
CA ARG A 331 1.66 0.09 -40.14
C ARG A 331 0.87 0.95 -41.13
N MET A 332 0.51 2.15 -40.72
CA MET A 332 -0.42 3.05 -41.41
C MET A 332 0.32 4.33 -41.87
N GLN A 333 -0.11 4.91 -42.99
CA GLN A 333 0.31 6.20 -43.53
C GLN A 333 -0.41 7.38 -42.87
N GLY A 334 -1.59 7.15 -42.26
CA GLY A 334 -2.28 8.14 -41.43
C GLY A 334 -3.39 8.94 -42.11
N ALA A 335 -4.05 8.41 -43.14
CA ALA A 335 -5.28 8.98 -43.66
C ALA A 335 -6.43 8.78 -42.66
N ILE A 336 -7.18 9.83 -42.33
CA ILE A 336 -8.31 9.76 -41.39
C ILE A 336 -9.61 10.11 -42.11
N GLU A 337 -10.64 9.28 -41.95
CA GLU A 337 -11.98 9.55 -42.47
C GLU A 337 -13.02 9.36 -41.37
N VAL A 338 -13.77 10.40 -41.05
CA VAL A 338 -14.85 10.38 -40.06
C VAL A 338 -16.17 10.53 -40.81
N LYS A 339 -17.14 9.63 -40.57
CA LYS A 339 -18.45 9.67 -41.22
C LYS A 339 -19.56 9.64 -40.19
N ASP A 340 -20.34 10.72 -40.15
CA ASP A 340 -21.55 10.89 -39.35
C ASP A 340 -21.36 10.53 -37.86
N LEU A 341 -20.16 10.81 -37.32
CA LEU A 341 -19.78 10.42 -35.97
C LEU A 341 -20.66 11.10 -34.92
N THR A 342 -21.21 10.28 -34.04
CA THR A 342 -22.04 10.71 -32.92
C THR A 342 -21.51 10.08 -31.63
N TYR A 343 -21.38 10.90 -30.59
CA TYR A 343 -20.98 10.46 -29.26
C TYR A 343 -21.96 11.00 -28.22
N GLU A 344 -22.60 10.08 -27.52
CA GLU A 344 -23.60 10.34 -26.50
C GLU A 344 -23.10 9.84 -25.14
N VAL A 345 -23.16 10.70 -24.13
CA VAL A 345 -22.83 10.32 -22.75
C VAL A 345 -24.07 9.79 -22.00
N SER A 346 -23.82 9.06 -20.91
CA SER A 346 -24.89 8.56 -20.03
C SER A 346 -25.84 9.69 -19.63
N GLY A 347 -27.14 9.56 -19.96
CA GLY A 347 -28.14 10.60 -19.73
C GLY A 347 -28.67 11.28 -21.00
N GLY A 348 -28.28 10.81 -22.19
CA GLY A 348 -28.89 11.24 -23.46
C GLY A 348 -28.25 12.48 -24.09
N ILE A 349 -27.20 13.03 -23.47
CA ILE A 349 -26.56 14.26 -23.94
C ILE A 349 -25.58 13.91 -25.07
N ARG A 350 -25.84 14.44 -26.27
CA ARG A 350 -24.97 14.27 -27.43
C ARG A 350 -23.90 15.34 -27.44
N LEU A 351 -22.65 14.93 -27.24
CA LEU A 351 -21.48 15.83 -27.30
C LEU A 351 -20.96 16.00 -28.73
N LEU A 352 -21.17 15.00 -29.59
CA LEU A 352 -20.92 15.05 -31.02
C LEU A 352 -22.18 14.63 -31.77
N LYS A 353 -22.52 15.32 -32.86
CA LYS A 353 -23.73 15.06 -33.65
C LYS A 353 -23.39 15.03 -35.13
N ARG A 354 -23.32 13.82 -35.70
CA ARG A 354 -23.10 13.55 -37.14
C ARG A 354 -21.92 14.34 -37.73
N VAL A 355 -20.77 14.27 -37.06
CA VAL A 355 -19.54 14.93 -37.52
C VAL A 355 -18.93 14.13 -38.66
N SER A 356 -18.62 14.79 -39.78
CA SER A 356 -17.97 14.19 -40.95
C SER A 356 -16.77 15.03 -41.38
N LEU A 357 -15.60 14.41 -41.52
CA LEU A 357 -14.37 15.06 -41.98
C LEU A 357 -13.42 14.06 -42.63
N LYS A 358 -12.47 14.55 -43.43
CA LYS A 358 -11.43 13.75 -44.06
C LYS A 358 -10.09 14.47 -43.97
N LEU A 359 -9.04 13.73 -43.65
CA LEU A 359 -7.66 14.19 -43.56
C LEU A 359 -6.78 13.25 -44.37
N ARG A 360 -5.99 13.81 -45.29
CA ARG A 360 -5.03 13.01 -46.08
C ARG A 360 -3.71 12.85 -45.31
N PRO A 361 -2.89 11.82 -45.65
CA PRO A 361 -1.57 11.67 -45.05
C PRO A 361 -0.73 12.96 -45.22
N GLY A 362 -0.10 13.40 -44.13
CA GLY A 362 0.72 14.62 -44.10
C GLY A 362 -0.04 15.94 -44.01
N GLU A 363 -1.38 15.94 -44.08
CA GLU A 363 -2.17 17.16 -43.89
C GLU A 363 -2.28 17.53 -42.40
N GLN A 364 -2.24 18.83 -42.12
CA GLN A 364 -2.45 19.39 -40.79
C GLN A 364 -3.87 19.97 -40.67
N LEU A 365 -4.60 19.57 -39.64
CA LEU A 365 -5.95 20.04 -39.35
C LEU A 365 -6.03 20.73 -38.01
N ALA A 366 -6.48 21.99 -38.00
CA ALA A 366 -6.79 22.72 -36.78
C ALA A 366 -8.31 22.66 -36.49
N LEU A 367 -8.67 22.16 -35.29
CA LEU A 367 -10.05 22.16 -34.81
C LEU A 367 -10.29 23.37 -33.92
N ILE A 368 -11.15 24.31 -34.35
CA ILE A 368 -11.41 25.59 -33.67
C ILE A 368 -12.87 25.63 -33.20
N GLY A 369 -13.14 26.27 -32.06
CA GLY A 369 -14.48 26.47 -31.53
C GLY A 369 -14.50 26.80 -30.03
N TYR A 370 -15.63 27.25 -29.51
CA TYR A 370 -15.80 27.60 -28.09
C TYR A 370 -15.59 26.43 -27.14
N SER A 371 -15.31 26.70 -25.86
CA SER A 371 -15.27 25.65 -24.84
C SER A 371 -16.59 24.86 -24.82
N GLY A 372 -16.49 23.53 -24.71
CA GLY A 372 -17.66 22.64 -24.76
C GLY A 372 -18.16 22.26 -26.17
N SER A 373 -17.57 22.78 -27.25
CA SER A 373 -18.00 22.45 -28.64
C SER A 373 -17.69 21.02 -29.12
N GLY A 374 -17.16 20.15 -28.26
CA GLY A 374 -16.86 18.75 -28.60
C GLY A 374 -15.47 18.47 -29.20
N LYS A 375 -14.60 19.47 -29.37
CA LYS A 375 -13.25 19.31 -29.98
C LYS A 375 -12.42 18.20 -29.33
N SER A 376 -12.27 18.25 -28.01
CA SER A 376 -11.49 17.26 -27.26
C SER A 376 -12.14 15.87 -27.34
N THR A 377 -13.47 15.82 -27.37
CA THR A 377 -14.23 14.58 -27.51
C THR A 377 -14.00 13.93 -28.87
N LEU A 378 -14.01 14.72 -29.96
CA LEU A 378 -13.70 14.23 -31.31
C LEU A 378 -12.29 13.65 -31.38
N ALA A 379 -11.30 14.39 -30.86
CA ALA A 379 -9.92 13.91 -30.80
C ALA A 379 -9.80 12.60 -29.99
N GLN A 380 -10.50 12.49 -28.86
CA GLN A 380 -10.53 11.28 -28.03
C GLN A 380 -11.22 10.10 -28.72
N CYS A 381 -12.24 10.32 -29.56
CA CYS A 381 -12.84 9.25 -30.36
C CYS A 381 -11.87 8.77 -31.46
N ILE A 382 -11.20 9.68 -32.16
CA ILE A 382 -10.21 9.34 -33.21
C ILE A 382 -9.03 8.58 -32.59
N ALA A 383 -8.54 9.02 -31.43
CA ALA A 383 -7.47 8.37 -30.67
C ALA A 383 -7.90 7.06 -29.98
N GLN A 384 -9.10 6.55 -30.27
CA GLN A 384 -9.66 5.33 -29.68
C GLN A 384 -9.76 5.36 -28.14
N LEU A 385 -9.77 6.54 -27.52
CA LEU A 385 -9.90 6.70 -26.07
C LEU A 385 -11.36 6.62 -25.61
N TYR A 386 -12.29 7.03 -26.47
CA TYR A 386 -13.72 6.82 -26.27
C TYR A 386 -14.32 6.00 -27.42
N ARG A 387 -15.14 5.02 -27.05
CA ARG A 387 -16.01 4.34 -28.00
C ARG A 387 -17.18 5.25 -28.37
N TYR A 388 -17.28 5.58 -29.65
CA TYR A 388 -18.37 6.40 -30.19
C TYR A 388 -19.68 5.60 -30.26
N THR A 389 -20.81 6.31 -30.32
CA THR A 389 -22.16 5.71 -30.23
C THR A 389 -22.71 5.30 -31.59
N ASP A 390 -22.46 6.12 -32.62
CA ASP A 390 -22.92 5.90 -33.99
C ASP A 390 -21.97 6.57 -34.99
N GLY A 391 -22.04 6.17 -36.26
CA GLY A 391 -21.10 6.57 -37.33
C GLY A 391 -19.86 5.68 -37.43
N SER A 392 -18.82 6.15 -38.13
CA SER A 392 -17.56 5.42 -38.34
C SER A 392 -16.34 6.35 -38.31
N VAL A 393 -15.20 5.81 -37.87
CA VAL A 393 -13.90 6.49 -37.93
C VAL A 393 -12.90 5.52 -38.55
N LEU A 394 -12.38 5.84 -39.72
CA LEU A 394 -11.42 5.01 -40.43
C LEU A 394 -10.02 5.64 -40.38
N ILE A 395 -9.00 4.83 -40.09
CA ILE A 395 -7.59 5.16 -40.29
C ILE A 395 -7.05 4.24 -41.39
N ASP A 396 -6.63 4.81 -42.52
CA ASP A 396 -6.26 4.08 -43.75
C ASP A 396 -7.28 3.01 -44.15
N GLY A 397 -8.57 3.34 -44.06
CA GLY A 397 -9.66 2.44 -44.39
C GLY A 397 -9.99 1.38 -43.34
N HIS A 398 -9.28 1.33 -42.20
CA HIS A 398 -9.57 0.41 -41.10
C HIS A 398 -10.42 1.08 -40.03
N GLU A 399 -11.49 0.43 -39.61
CA GLU A 399 -12.41 0.95 -38.61
C GLU A 399 -11.76 0.98 -37.20
N VAL A 400 -11.69 2.17 -36.60
CA VAL A 400 -11.02 2.42 -35.32
C VAL A 400 -11.65 1.61 -34.19
N SER A 401 -12.96 1.35 -34.22
CA SER A 401 -13.60 0.54 -33.18
C SER A 401 -13.24 -0.95 -33.21
N GLU A 402 -12.72 -1.45 -34.34
CA GLU A 402 -12.31 -2.85 -34.52
C GLU A 402 -10.80 -3.07 -34.35
N LEU A 403 -10.01 -2.00 -34.43
CA LEU A 403 -8.56 -2.04 -34.20
C LEU A 403 -8.23 -2.45 -32.76
N SER A 404 -7.14 -3.20 -32.57
CA SER A 404 -6.63 -3.45 -31.22
C SER A 404 -5.92 -2.21 -30.70
N LYS A 405 -5.73 -2.11 -29.37
CA LYS A 405 -4.96 -1.01 -28.76
C LYS A 405 -3.55 -0.92 -29.35
N ARG A 406 -2.92 -2.06 -29.62
CA ARG A 406 -1.60 -2.09 -30.25
C ARG A 406 -1.57 -1.55 -31.68
N ASP A 407 -2.64 -1.74 -32.47
CA ASP A 407 -2.71 -1.13 -33.81
C ASP A 407 -2.75 0.39 -33.70
N VAL A 408 -3.52 0.94 -32.75
CA VAL A 408 -3.65 2.39 -32.59
C VAL A 408 -2.38 3.00 -32.03
N VAL A 409 -1.81 2.45 -30.95
CA VAL A 409 -0.61 3.00 -30.30
C VAL A 409 0.60 3.03 -31.24
N ARG A 410 0.73 2.06 -32.16
CA ARG A 410 1.83 2.04 -33.13
C ARG A 410 1.71 3.14 -34.20
N ASN A 411 0.51 3.63 -34.48
CA ASN A 411 0.24 4.52 -35.61
C ASN A 411 -0.26 5.92 -35.20
N LEU A 412 -0.62 6.13 -33.93
CA LEU A 412 -1.23 7.36 -33.45
C LEU A 412 -0.59 7.82 -32.13
N GLY A 413 0.01 9.00 -32.17
CA GLY A 413 0.45 9.73 -30.98
C GLY A 413 -0.62 10.70 -30.49
N MET A 414 -0.77 10.83 -29.18
CA MET A 414 -1.69 11.80 -28.57
C MET A 414 -1.01 12.56 -27.45
N VAL A 415 -1.14 13.89 -27.47
CA VAL A 415 -0.73 14.77 -26.37
C VAL A 415 -1.98 15.29 -25.68
N ALA A 416 -2.10 15.03 -24.38
CA ALA A 416 -3.23 15.49 -23.59
C ALA A 416 -3.15 17.00 -23.29
N GLN A 417 -4.29 17.64 -23.05
CA GLN A 417 -4.35 19.05 -22.64
C GLN A 417 -3.59 19.31 -21.32
N SER A 418 -3.63 18.34 -20.42
CA SER A 418 -2.83 18.31 -19.19
C SER A 418 -2.06 17.00 -19.18
N PRO A 419 -0.82 16.98 -19.71
CA PRO A 419 0.03 15.80 -19.69
C PRO A 419 0.27 15.31 -18.26
N TYR A 420 0.40 14.01 -18.10
CA TYR A 420 0.77 13.39 -16.83
C TYR A 420 2.22 12.93 -16.92
N ILE A 421 3.01 13.27 -15.90
CA ILE A 421 4.40 12.83 -15.75
C ILE A 421 4.41 11.84 -14.59
N PHE A 422 4.91 10.63 -14.85
CA PHE A 422 5.03 9.60 -13.83
C PHE A 422 6.25 9.86 -12.94
N ASP A 423 6.18 9.38 -11.70
CA ASP A 423 7.33 9.36 -10.81
C ASP A 423 8.44 8.48 -11.42
N GLY A 424 9.66 9.00 -11.46
CA GLY A 424 10.78 8.39 -12.18
C GLY A 424 11.72 9.41 -12.80
N THR A 425 12.64 8.94 -13.64
CA THR A 425 13.61 9.79 -14.33
C THR A 425 12.96 10.52 -15.51
N ILE A 426 13.60 11.62 -15.95
CA ILE A 426 13.21 12.32 -17.18
C ILE A 426 13.26 11.35 -18.37
N LYS A 427 14.32 10.54 -18.45
CA LYS A 427 14.49 9.56 -19.53
C LYS A 427 13.31 8.59 -19.60
N GLU A 428 12.95 7.96 -18.48
CA GLU A 428 11.82 7.01 -18.39
C GLU A 428 10.51 7.65 -18.87
N ASN A 429 10.25 8.90 -18.50
CA ASN A 429 9.07 9.62 -18.95
C ASN A 429 9.10 9.96 -20.45
N LEU A 430 10.28 10.32 -20.99
CA LEU A 430 10.44 10.64 -22.41
C LEU A 430 10.26 9.41 -23.31
N VAL A 431 10.78 8.25 -22.91
CA VAL A 431 10.71 7.01 -23.70
C VAL A 431 9.51 6.12 -23.35
N TYR A 432 8.61 6.58 -22.48
CA TYR A 432 7.49 5.79 -21.94
C TYR A 432 6.67 5.07 -23.02
N SER A 433 6.33 5.76 -24.12
CA SER A 433 5.58 5.19 -25.24
C SER A 433 6.41 4.22 -26.09
N CYS A 434 7.72 4.46 -26.23
CA CYS A 434 8.65 3.58 -26.92
C CYS A 434 8.84 2.27 -26.15
N GLU A 435 9.00 2.34 -24.83
CA GLU A 435 9.08 1.17 -23.95
C GLU A 435 7.79 0.34 -23.99
N ALA A 436 6.62 1.01 -24.02
CA ALA A 436 5.34 0.32 -24.14
C ALA A 436 5.18 -0.46 -25.47
N ALA A 437 5.85 -0.02 -26.55
CA ALA A 437 5.86 -0.73 -27.82
C ALA A 437 6.72 -2.01 -27.79
N LEU A 438 7.77 -2.01 -26.97
CA LEU A 438 8.76 -3.09 -26.85
C LEU A 438 8.28 -4.29 -26.03
N ASP A 439 7.55 -4.05 -24.95
CA ASP A 439 7.30 -5.01 -23.84
C ASP A 439 6.50 -6.27 -24.24
N ARG A 440 6.08 -6.42 -25.51
CA ARG A 440 5.28 -7.57 -26.00
C ARG A 440 5.52 -8.00 -27.44
N GLU A 441 6.56 -7.52 -28.13
CA GLU A 441 6.83 -7.90 -29.53
C GLU A 441 7.59 -9.24 -29.63
N GLY A 442 7.18 -10.10 -30.56
CA GLY A 442 7.94 -11.31 -30.90
C GLY A 442 9.21 -10.98 -31.68
N ASP A 443 10.25 -11.81 -31.50
CA ASP A 443 11.57 -11.93 -32.17
C ASP A 443 12.40 -10.70 -32.61
N HIS A 444 11.84 -9.50 -32.85
CA HIS A 444 12.57 -8.31 -33.33
C HIS A 444 12.05 -6.98 -32.74
N PRO A 445 12.40 -6.64 -31.49
CA PRO A 445 12.08 -5.33 -30.90
C PRO A 445 12.78 -4.17 -31.65
N GLU A 446 12.04 -3.11 -31.99
CA GLU A 446 12.64 -1.83 -32.44
C GLU A 446 13.46 -1.23 -31.30
N PRO A 447 14.75 -0.86 -31.49
CA PRO A 447 15.58 -0.36 -30.39
C PRO A 447 15.01 0.94 -29.82
N LEU A 448 15.20 1.14 -28.51
CA LEU A 448 14.91 2.44 -27.89
C LEU A 448 15.71 3.56 -28.58
N PRO A 449 15.17 4.78 -28.64
CA PRO A 449 15.88 5.91 -29.21
C PRO A 449 17.20 6.14 -28.46
N THR A 450 18.24 6.40 -29.23
CA THR A 450 19.56 6.76 -28.74
C THR A 450 19.53 8.14 -28.06
N LEU A 451 20.58 8.46 -27.30
CA LEU A 451 20.68 9.77 -26.66
C LEU A 451 20.68 10.91 -27.68
N ASP A 452 21.34 10.72 -28.82
CA ASP A 452 21.42 11.72 -29.88
C ASP A 452 20.04 11.98 -30.51
N GLU A 453 19.27 10.91 -30.78
CA GLU A 453 17.88 11.03 -31.26
C GLU A 453 16.97 11.72 -30.23
N MET A 454 17.12 11.40 -28.94
CA MET A 454 16.38 12.08 -27.87
C MET A 454 16.73 13.57 -27.81
N ILE A 455 18.02 13.93 -27.92
CA ILE A 455 18.46 15.33 -27.93
C ILE A 455 17.91 16.08 -29.14
N GLU A 456 17.97 15.48 -30.33
CA GLU A 456 17.43 16.07 -31.56
C GLU A 456 15.94 16.36 -31.43
N ILE A 457 15.15 15.40 -30.92
CA ILE A 457 13.71 15.59 -30.70
C ILE A 457 13.45 16.68 -29.66
N LEU A 458 14.18 16.69 -28.54
CA LEU A 458 14.03 17.73 -27.52
C LEU A 458 14.34 19.13 -28.05
N GLN A 459 15.30 19.26 -28.97
CA GLN A 459 15.61 20.51 -29.64
C GLN A 459 14.48 20.93 -30.58
N GLN A 460 13.97 20.00 -31.40
CA GLN A 460 12.85 20.27 -32.32
C GLN A 460 11.57 20.69 -31.60
N VAL A 461 11.29 20.10 -30.43
CA VAL A 461 10.11 20.43 -29.60
C VAL A 461 10.36 21.66 -28.72
N GLY A 462 11.59 22.15 -28.63
CA GLY A 462 11.95 23.34 -27.85
C GLY A 462 12.07 23.10 -26.34
N LEU A 463 12.17 21.84 -25.90
CA LEU A 463 12.28 21.46 -24.48
C LEU A 463 13.72 21.19 -24.04
N PHE A 464 14.69 21.19 -24.96
CA PHE A 464 16.08 20.87 -24.68
C PHE A 464 16.67 21.73 -23.54
N VAL A 465 16.44 23.04 -23.58
CA VAL A 465 16.99 23.97 -22.57
C VAL A 465 16.40 23.69 -21.18
N ASP A 466 15.11 23.36 -21.10
CA ASP A 466 14.45 23.05 -19.83
C ASP A 466 14.96 21.73 -19.24
N VAL A 467 15.09 20.70 -20.08
CA VAL A 467 15.67 19.40 -19.66
C VAL A 467 17.12 19.57 -19.22
N LEU A 468 17.91 20.34 -19.96
CA LEU A 468 19.29 20.65 -19.60
C LEU A 468 19.34 21.42 -18.27
N ARG A 469 18.45 22.38 -18.06
CA ARG A 469 18.35 23.13 -16.81
C ARG A 469 18.04 22.20 -15.63
N PHE A 470 17.14 21.24 -15.77
CA PHE A 470 16.90 20.24 -14.74
C PHE A 470 18.16 19.43 -14.42
N GLY A 471 18.91 19.02 -15.43
CA GLY A 471 20.20 18.34 -15.25
C GLY A 471 21.24 19.22 -14.55
N LEU A 472 21.35 20.50 -14.92
CA LEU A 472 22.30 21.44 -14.33
C LEU A 472 22.01 21.80 -12.87
N HIS A 473 20.73 21.76 -12.45
CA HIS A 473 20.33 21.93 -11.05
C HIS A 473 20.36 20.62 -10.25
N ALA A 474 20.59 19.48 -10.89
CA ALA A 474 20.64 18.21 -10.21
C ALA A 474 21.91 18.11 -9.34
N VAL A 475 21.75 17.61 -8.12
CA VAL A 475 22.87 17.30 -7.23
C VAL A 475 23.32 15.87 -7.50
N VAL A 476 24.54 15.72 -8.01
CA VAL A 476 25.12 14.39 -8.27
C VAL A 476 25.59 13.77 -6.95
N GLY A 477 25.00 12.63 -6.57
CA GLY A 477 25.41 11.88 -5.39
C GLY A 477 26.82 11.29 -5.55
N ALA A 478 27.70 11.53 -4.57
CA ALA A 478 29.11 11.12 -4.63
C ALA A 478 29.34 9.60 -4.80
N SER A 479 28.36 8.76 -4.44
CA SER A 479 28.43 7.30 -4.51
C SER A 479 27.94 6.71 -5.84
N GLU A 480 27.21 7.47 -6.67
CA GLU A 480 26.50 6.89 -7.82
C GLU A 480 27.26 7.07 -9.14
N GLU A 481 28.04 8.14 -9.33
CA GLU A 481 28.72 8.42 -10.62
C GLU A 481 30.09 9.11 -10.50
N THR A 482 31.09 8.44 -9.91
CA THR A 482 32.46 9.00 -9.75
C THR A 482 33.07 9.49 -11.07
N GLN A 483 32.82 8.78 -12.19
CA GLN A 483 33.33 9.17 -13.50
C GLN A 483 32.69 10.47 -14.04
N LEU A 484 31.42 10.73 -13.73
CA LEU A 484 30.76 11.98 -14.12
C LEU A 484 31.34 13.16 -13.33
N VAL A 485 31.55 12.97 -12.03
CA VAL A 485 32.16 13.99 -11.16
C VAL A 485 33.55 14.39 -11.68
N GLU A 486 34.41 13.42 -11.98
CA GLU A 486 35.74 13.69 -12.53
C GLU A 486 35.67 14.44 -13.87
N ARG A 487 34.73 14.06 -14.75
CA ARG A 487 34.52 14.75 -16.04
C ARG A 487 34.02 16.18 -15.82
N LEU A 488 33.09 16.41 -14.91
CA LEU A 488 32.56 17.74 -14.59
C LEU A 488 33.65 18.65 -14.02
N ILE A 489 34.48 18.16 -13.10
CA ILE A 489 35.63 18.90 -12.56
C ILE A 489 36.61 19.25 -13.68
N ARG A 490 36.92 18.29 -14.57
CA ARG A 490 37.79 18.53 -15.72
C ARG A 490 37.21 19.58 -16.68
N VAL A 491 35.91 19.51 -16.98
CA VAL A 491 35.22 20.48 -17.83
C VAL A 491 35.27 21.88 -17.21
N ARG A 492 35.07 22.00 -15.89
CA ARG A 492 35.22 23.28 -15.17
C ARG A 492 36.63 23.86 -15.32
N GLY A 493 37.67 23.05 -15.12
CA GLY A 493 39.06 23.49 -15.29
C GLY A 493 39.38 23.91 -16.73
N ASN A 494 38.89 23.16 -17.72
CA ASN A 494 39.04 23.50 -19.13
C ASN A 494 38.33 24.83 -19.46
N PHE A 495 37.09 24.99 -18.98
CA PHE A 495 36.30 26.21 -19.21
C PHE A 495 36.98 27.44 -18.61
N GLN A 496 37.51 27.34 -17.40
CA GLN A 496 38.29 28.42 -16.78
C GLN A 496 39.58 28.72 -17.56
N THR A 497 40.26 27.69 -18.07
CA THR A 497 41.48 27.88 -18.86
C THR A 497 41.20 28.60 -20.19
N GLU A 498 40.09 28.25 -20.84
CA GLU A 498 39.72 28.76 -22.16
C GLU A 498 39.05 30.14 -22.10
N PHE A 499 38.10 30.34 -21.19
CA PHE A 499 37.26 31.55 -21.12
C PHE A 499 37.55 32.44 -19.90
N GLY A 500 38.42 32.00 -18.99
CA GLY A 500 38.64 32.71 -17.72
C GLY A 500 39.14 34.14 -17.88
N LYS A 501 39.97 34.40 -18.90
CA LYS A 501 40.45 35.76 -19.21
C LYS A 501 39.35 36.66 -19.78
N ASP A 502 38.53 36.12 -20.68
CA ASP A 502 37.47 36.87 -21.36
C ASP A 502 36.30 37.18 -20.41
N LEU A 503 36.09 36.31 -19.42
CA LEU A 503 35.04 36.43 -18.41
C LEU A 503 35.55 37.00 -17.08
N ALA A 504 36.83 37.40 -16.96
CA ALA A 504 37.42 37.85 -15.70
C ALA A 504 36.67 39.04 -15.09
N ASP A 505 36.12 39.92 -15.93
CA ASP A 505 35.36 41.10 -15.50
C ASP A 505 33.89 40.78 -15.15
N LEU A 506 33.42 39.57 -15.45
CA LEU A 506 32.01 39.17 -15.35
C LEU A 506 31.77 38.04 -14.35
N VAL A 507 32.73 37.14 -14.18
CA VAL A 507 32.61 35.93 -13.38
C VAL A 507 33.87 35.74 -12.56
N GLU A 508 33.71 35.70 -11.24
CA GLU A 508 34.76 35.26 -10.34
C GLU A 508 34.80 33.72 -10.35
N PHE A 509 35.85 33.15 -10.93
CA PHE A 509 36.01 31.71 -11.02
C PHE A 509 36.45 31.12 -9.68
N PHE A 510 35.97 29.92 -9.39
CA PHE A 510 36.40 29.14 -8.24
C PHE A 510 37.91 28.86 -8.29
N ASN A 511 38.63 29.23 -7.23
CA ASN A 511 40.06 28.97 -7.07
C ASN A 511 40.39 28.64 -5.61
N GLU A 512 40.74 27.38 -5.33
CA GLU A 512 41.01 26.86 -3.97
C GLU A 512 42.14 27.59 -3.22
N GLN A 513 42.95 28.37 -3.92
CA GLN A 513 44.09 29.09 -3.34
C GLN A 513 43.80 30.58 -3.11
N GLU A 514 42.65 31.08 -3.57
CA GLU A 514 42.31 32.51 -3.52
C GLU A 514 40.99 32.73 -2.77
N TYR A 515 40.90 33.88 -2.10
CA TYR A 515 39.66 34.31 -1.47
C TYR A 515 38.76 34.93 -2.54
N LEU A 516 37.54 34.41 -2.68
CA LEU A 516 36.53 34.88 -3.62
C LEU A 516 35.82 36.11 -3.02
N GLU A 517 36.07 37.30 -3.55
CA GLU A 517 35.58 38.59 -3.06
C GLU A 517 34.05 38.72 -3.13
N PHE A 518 33.42 38.10 -4.12
CA PHE A 518 31.96 38.14 -4.29
C PHE A 518 31.24 36.97 -3.60
N SER A 519 31.97 36.12 -2.88
CA SER A 519 31.42 35.03 -2.07
C SER A 519 31.45 35.37 -0.58
N ASN A 520 30.45 34.88 0.17
CA ASN A 520 30.45 35.07 1.62
C ASN A 520 31.57 34.27 2.31
N ALA A 521 31.91 34.66 3.54
CA ALA A 521 32.98 34.02 4.30
C ALA A 521 32.74 32.52 4.52
N ALA A 522 31.49 32.09 4.74
CA ALA A 522 31.15 30.68 4.88
C ALA A 522 31.45 29.87 3.61
N SER A 523 31.16 30.43 2.44
CA SER A 523 31.42 29.81 1.14
C SER A 523 32.91 29.72 0.85
N ASN A 524 33.69 30.74 1.23
CA ASN A 524 35.15 30.72 1.17
C ASN A 524 35.79 29.73 2.16
N LEU A 525 35.12 29.41 3.28
CA LEU A 525 35.64 28.45 4.27
C LEU A 525 35.28 26.99 3.94
N ILE A 526 34.05 26.74 3.49
CA ILE A 526 33.60 25.41 3.08
C ILE A 526 34.16 25.06 1.71
N PHE A 527 34.32 26.07 0.86
CA PHE A 527 34.81 25.95 -0.51
C PHE A 527 34.00 24.94 -1.34
N GLY A 528 32.68 24.92 -1.15
CA GLY A 528 31.74 24.02 -1.82
C GLY A 528 30.32 24.06 -1.27
N ASN A 529 29.41 23.33 -1.90
CA ASN A 529 28.06 23.11 -1.38
C ASN A 529 28.03 21.84 -0.52
N PRO A 530 27.60 21.93 0.76
CA PRO A 530 27.57 20.77 1.64
C PRO A 530 26.51 19.76 1.20
N ASN A 531 26.86 18.48 1.19
CA ASN A 531 25.94 17.37 0.89
C ASN A 531 25.16 16.88 2.13
N GLN A 532 25.47 17.42 3.30
CA GLN A 532 24.86 17.07 4.58
C GLN A 532 24.31 18.34 5.24
N ALA A 533 23.10 18.24 5.81
CA ALA A 533 22.40 19.39 6.39
C ALA A 533 23.18 20.07 7.53
N GLU A 534 23.97 19.29 8.29
CA GLU A 534 24.77 19.79 9.42
C GLU A 534 25.95 20.69 9.03
N PHE A 535 26.33 20.69 7.75
CA PHE A 535 27.37 21.56 7.19
C PHE A 535 26.79 22.74 6.41
N GLN A 536 25.46 22.92 6.38
CA GLN A 536 24.84 24.11 5.79
C GLN A 536 25.25 25.38 6.56
N PRO A 537 25.43 26.53 5.89
CA PRO A 537 25.90 27.78 6.51
C PRO A 537 25.17 28.17 7.81
N ASP A 538 23.85 27.98 7.86
CA ASP A 538 23.02 28.29 9.04
C ASP A 538 23.29 27.36 10.24
N GLN A 539 23.79 26.15 9.98
CA GLN A 539 24.06 25.15 11.01
C GLN A 539 25.53 25.10 11.43
N LEU A 540 26.45 25.63 10.61
CA LEU A 540 27.88 25.68 10.89
C LEU A 540 28.24 26.22 12.29
N PRO A 541 27.63 27.30 12.81
CA PRO A 541 27.99 27.84 14.13
C PRO A 541 27.70 26.88 15.29
N ARG A 542 26.90 25.83 15.05
CA ARG A 542 26.54 24.80 16.05
C ARG A 542 27.25 23.47 15.79
N ASN A 543 27.96 23.33 14.67
CA ASN A 543 28.63 22.10 14.30
C ASN A 543 29.97 21.96 15.07
N PRO A 544 30.14 20.92 15.92
CA PRO A 544 31.35 20.77 16.74
C PRO A 544 32.63 20.64 15.90
N TYR A 545 32.56 19.93 14.77
CA TYR A 545 33.69 19.74 13.87
C TYR A 545 34.13 21.06 13.23
N PHE A 546 33.17 21.87 12.78
CA PHE A 546 33.48 23.18 12.19
C PHE A 546 34.09 24.14 13.23
N LEU A 547 33.57 24.14 14.47
CA LEU A 547 34.13 24.97 15.54
C LEU A 547 35.56 24.54 15.90
N GLU A 548 35.85 23.24 15.94
CA GLU A 548 37.19 22.72 16.15
C GLU A 548 38.14 23.12 15.01
N PHE A 549 37.68 23.04 13.76
CA PHE A 549 38.42 23.54 12.60
C PHE A 549 38.76 25.03 12.74
N LEU A 550 37.81 25.89 13.13
CA LEU A 550 38.06 27.31 13.33
C LEU A 550 39.07 27.59 14.44
N ASP A 551 39.09 26.77 15.50
CA ASP A 551 40.07 26.85 16.57
C ASP A 551 41.48 26.43 16.08
N GLN A 552 41.58 25.32 15.34
CA GLN A 552 42.84 24.84 14.75
C GLN A 552 43.43 25.82 13.73
N ALA A 553 42.58 26.40 12.88
CA ALA A 553 42.96 27.40 11.89
C ALA A 553 43.17 28.81 12.50
N GLN A 554 42.95 28.99 13.80
CA GLN A 554 43.04 30.27 14.51
C GLN A 554 42.09 31.36 13.98
N LEU A 555 41.01 30.97 13.29
CA LEU A 555 40.04 31.88 12.67
C LEU A 555 38.88 32.25 13.59
N LYS A 556 38.63 31.47 14.65
CA LYS A 556 37.50 31.70 15.57
C LYS A 556 37.48 33.09 16.20
N LYS A 557 38.60 33.53 16.77
CA LYS A 557 38.72 34.85 17.40
C LYS A 557 38.53 35.99 16.38
N PRO A 558 39.23 35.99 15.21
CA PRO A 558 39.00 36.96 14.15
C PRO A 558 37.54 37.06 13.71
N LEU A 559 36.88 35.94 13.43
CA LEU A 559 35.48 35.92 12.96
C LEU A 559 34.50 36.43 14.03
N LEU A 560 34.69 36.07 15.29
CA LEU A 560 33.87 36.60 16.40
C LEU A 560 34.08 38.10 16.60
N ASN A 561 35.30 38.60 16.46
CA ASN A 561 35.59 40.03 16.54
C ASN A 561 34.94 40.80 15.39
N LEU A 562 35.04 40.28 14.16
CA LEU A 562 34.40 40.84 12.97
C LEU A 562 32.87 40.86 13.12
N GLY A 563 32.27 39.74 13.56
CA GLY A 563 30.84 39.66 13.82
C GLY A 563 30.37 40.65 14.89
N ARG A 564 31.16 40.85 15.95
CA ARG A 564 30.89 41.88 16.96
C ARG A 564 30.93 43.28 16.36
N GLU A 565 31.97 43.60 15.60
CA GLU A 565 32.14 44.93 15.00
C GLU A 565 31.03 45.28 14.01
N LEU A 566 30.68 44.34 13.13
CA LEU A 566 29.56 44.48 12.20
C LEU A 566 28.24 44.66 12.95
N ALA A 567 28.00 43.88 14.01
CA ALA A 567 26.80 44.00 14.82
C ALA A 567 26.71 45.36 15.53
N THR A 568 27.81 45.84 16.14
CA THR A 568 27.90 47.18 16.76
C THR A 568 27.58 48.27 15.76
N GLN A 569 28.27 48.29 14.60
CA GLN A 569 28.02 49.29 13.57
C GLN A 569 26.58 49.26 13.03
N THR A 570 26.02 48.06 12.83
CA THR A 570 24.65 47.89 12.33
C THR A 570 23.62 48.41 13.34
N VAL A 571 23.80 48.12 14.63
CA VAL A 571 22.91 48.63 15.70
C VAL A 571 23.07 50.13 15.89
N ASP A 572 24.28 50.69 15.74
CA ASP A 572 24.51 52.13 15.80
C ASP A 572 23.84 52.86 14.62
N ILE A 573 23.89 52.30 13.41
CA ILE A 573 23.30 52.90 12.20
C ILE A 573 21.77 52.78 12.19
N LEU A 574 21.23 51.63 12.58
CA LEU A 574 19.79 51.32 12.48
C LEU A 574 19.02 51.51 13.80
N GLY A 575 19.70 51.85 14.89
CA GLY A 575 19.16 51.87 16.26
C GLY A 575 17.92 52.75 16.48
N ASP A 576 17.78 53.80 15.67
CA ASP A 576 16.69 54.77 15.72
C ASP A 576 15.65 54.59 14.59
N VAL A 577 15.84 53.61 13.71
CA VAL A 577 14.96 53.35 12.56
C VAL A 577 13.87 52.34 12.96
N PRO A 578 12.58 52.59 12.64
CA PRO A 578 11.54 51.60 12.89
C PRO A 578 11.84 50.29 12.14
N PRO A 579 11.50 49.11 12.72
CA PRO A 579 11.80 47.80 12.14
C PRO A 579 10.88 47.50 10.96
N ASP A 580 11.06 48.24 9.86
CA ASP A 580 10.42 47.99 8.58
C ASP A 580 11.39 47.19 7.69
N GLN A 581 10.90 46.16 7.01
CA GLN A 581 11.73 45.19 6.27
C GLN A 581 12.63 45.88 5.24
N VAL A 582 12.15 46.97 4.63
CA VAL A 582 12.84 47.73 3.58
C VAL A 582 14.19 48.26 4.04
N PHE A 583 14.33 48.69 5.30
CA PHE A 583 15.61 49.21 5.83
C PHE A 583 16.60 48.11 6.25
N PHE A 584 16.13 46.86 6.32
CA PHE A 584 16.90 45.69 6.73
C PHE A 584 17.24 44.74 5.57
N GLU A 585 16.76 45.01 4.34
CA GLU A 585 17.00 44.15 3.16
C GLU A 585 18.48 43.94 2.83
N GLN A 586 19.34 44.92 3.16
CA GLN A 586 20.79 44.85 2.97
C GLN A 586 21.58 44.83 4.28
N SER A 587 20.89 44.65 5.41
CA SER A 587 21.52 44.58 6.73
C SER A 587 22.07 43.17 6.98
N PRO A 588 23.26 43.04 7.61
CA PRO A 588 23.78 41.74 8.06
C PRO A 588 22.94 41.11 9.19
N ILE A 589 22.04 41.88 9.81
CA ILE A 589 21.10 41.44 10.85
C ILE A 589 19.69 41.60 10.31
N SER A 590 18.85 40.56 10.42
CA SER A 590 17.45 40.64 10.00
C SER A 590 16.61 41.49 10.98
N ALA A 591 15.53 42.10 10.50
CA ALA A 591 14.62 42.89 11.35
C ALA A 591 14.08 42.12 12.57
N ASN A 592 13.89 40.80 12.43
CA ASN A 592 13.40 39.94 13.52
C ASN A 592 14.47 39.66 14.59
N GLU A 593 15.75 39.74 14.23
CA GLU A 593 16.89 39.44 15.11
C GLU A 593 17.47 40.71 15.75
N PHE A 594 17.10 41.89 15.24
CA PHE A 594 17.68 43.18 15.62
C PHE A 594 17.67 43.45 17.13
N GLU A 595 16.54 43.26 17.80
CA GLU A 595 16.42 43.45 19.26
C GLU A 595 17.34 42.49 20.03
N THR A 596 17.51 41.26 19.55
CA THR A 596 18.40 40.28 20.18
C THR A 596 19.86 40.72 20.07
N TYR A 597 20.28 41.23 18.90
CA TYR A 597 21.62 41.76 18.70
C TYR A 597 21.87 43.03 19.52
N LYS A 598 20.87 43.92 19.64
CA LYS A 598 20.94 45.13 20.49
C LYS A 598 21.17 44.78 21.96
N GLU A 599 20.46 43.77 22.48
CA GLU A 599 20.71 43.26 23.83
C GLU A 599 22.11 42.64 23.99
N LEU A 600 22.55 41.83 23.01
CA LEU A 600 23.85 41.18 23.01
C LEU A 600 25.00 42.20 23.06
N ILE A 601 24.95 43.23 22.24
CA ILE A 601 25.96 44.30 22.20
C ILE A 601 25.98 45.05 23.53
N GLY A 602 24.79 45.41 24.06
CA GLY A 602 24.70 46.06 25.38
C GLY A 602 25.27 45.21 26.51
N ARG A 603 25.21 43.87 26.43
CA ARG A 603 25.88 42.96 27.38
C ARG A 603 27.39 42.93 27.18
N ILE A 604 27.86 42.92 25.94
CA ILE A 604 29.30 42.89 25.59
C ILE A 604 30.00 44.20 26.00
N GLU A 605 29.34 45.35 25.85
CA GLU A 605 29.87 46.64 26.31
C GLU A 605 29.98 46.70 27.84
N ARG A 606 28.97 46.17 28.54
CA ARG A 606 29.00 46.05 30.01
C ARG A 606 30.05 45.05 30.49
N SER A 607 30.28 43.96 29.75
CA SER A 607 31.30 42.97 30.12
C SER A 607 32.71 43.53 29.95
N ARG A 608 33.00 44.32 28.90
CA ARG A 608 34.31 45.00 28.73
C ARG A 608 34.70 45.94 29.88
N ILE A 609 33.75 46.36 30.72
CA ILE A 609 34.02 47.15 31.94
C ILE A 609 34.55 46.25 33.08
N HIS A 610 34.36 44.92 33.02
CA HIS A 610 34.82 43.95 34.03
C HIS A 610 35.53 42.68 33.53
N GLN A 611 35.68 42.42 32.21
CA GLN A 611 36.71 41.66 31.49
C GLN A 611 36.36 41.56 30.00
#